data_AF-A0A7M2VFT4-F1
#
_entry.id   AF-A0A7M2VFT4-F1
#
_cell.length_a   1.000
_cell.length_b   1.000
_cell.length_c   1.000
_cell.angle_alpha   90.00
_cell.angle_beta   90.00
_cell.angle_gamma   90.00
#
_symmetry.space_group_name_H-M   'P 1'
#
loop_
_entity.id
_entity.type
_entity.pdbx_description
1 polymer ?
#
loop_
_entity_poly.entity_id
_entity_poly.type
_entity_poly.pdbx_seq_one_letter_code
_entity_poly.pdbx_strand_id
1 'polypeptide(L)'
;MSDSHYIGRFAPSPSGELHFGSLIAALGSYLQARAQQGTWRVRIEDIDPPREVPGAADTILRQLEHYGLHWDGDVLWQSQRHEAYRDALAWLHTRGLSYYCTCTRARIQSVGGTYDGHCRSANNGPENAAVRLVHQHPVLHFHDRLRGELYADEKLAREDFIIHRRDGLFAYNLAVVVDDHFQGITEIVRGADLIEPTVRQISLYRQFGWPVPQYVHLPLALNAQGNKLSKQNHAPALPGGDPRPIIIRALQFLNQSATNEWQDLSVDDLLKNAVANWTLANVPIAVDVNTAFSNASR
;
A
#
# COMPACT_ATOMS: atom_id res chain seq x y z
N MET A 1 28.41 -12.44 -3.13
CA MET A 1 27.24 -11.57 -3.34
C MET A 1 26.05 -12.45 -2.98
N SER A 2 25.39 -12.23 -1.84
CA SER A 2 24.23 -13.05 -1.51
C SER A 2 23.13 -12.71 -2.49
N ASP A 3 22.65 -13.70 -3.25
CA ASP A 3 21.41 -13.60 -4.01
C ASP A 3 20.33 -13.08 -3.06
N SER A 4 19.98 -11.80 -3.16
CA SER A 4 18.92 -11.25 -2.31
C SER A 4 17.61 -11.82 -2.84
N HIS A 5 17.08 -12.80 -2.11
CA HIS A 5 15.80 -13.42 -2.43
C HIS A 5 14.70 -12.35 -2.47
N TYR A 6 13.85 -12.37 -3.50
CA TYR A 6 12.74 -11.43 -3.64
C TYR A 6 11.78 -11.57 -2.46
N ILE A 7 11.36 -10.46 -1.86
CA ILE A 7 10.32 -10.42 -0.83
C ILE A 7 9.32 -9.31 -1.18
N GLY A 8 8.08 -9.72 -1.47
CA GLY A 8 6.93 -8.84 -1.68
C GLY A 8 5.90 -8.99 -0.57
N ARG A 9 4.87 -8.12 -0.59
CA ARG A 9 3.75 -8.22 0.37
C ARG A 9 2.44 -7.66 -0.14
N PHE A 10 1.35 -8.16 0.43
CA PHE A 10 0.05 -7.51 0.43
C PHE A 10 -0.26 -6.94 1.81
N ALA A 11 -0.60 -5.65 1.88
CA ALA A 11 -0.78 -4.92 3.13
C ALA A 11 -2.17 -4.24 3.21
N PRO A 12 -3.26 -4.99 3.45
CA PRO A 12 -4.61 -4.43 3.50
C PRO A 12 -4.92 -3.75 4.83
N SER A 13 -5.65 -2.63 4.77
CA SER A 13 -6.29 -2.03 5.95
C SER A 13 -7.66 -2.67 6.21
N PRO A 14 -7.98 -3.11 7.44
CA PRO A 14 -9.22 -3.82 7.76
C PRO A 14 -10.41 -2.87 7.99
N SER A 15 -10.58 -1.88 7.12
CA SER A 15 -11.76 -0.99 7.08
C SER A 15 -13.02 -1.67 6.49
N GLY A 16 -13.05 -3.01 6.47
CA GLY A 16 -14.02 -3.89 5.81
C GLY A 16 -13.34 -5.03 5.03
N GLU A 17 -14.11 -5.81 4.28
CA GLU A 17 -13.64 -6.95 3.51
C GLU A 17 -12.95 -6.60 2.17
N LEU A 18 -12.41 -7.61 1.46
CA LEU A 18 -11.84 -7.40 0.13
C LEU A 18 -12.93 -7.08 -0.90
N HIS A 19 -12.54 -6.27 -1.88
CA HIS A 19 -13.30 -5.98 -3.09
C HIS A 19 -12.38 -6.19 -4.30
N PHE A 20 -12.92 -6.08 -5.51
CA PHE A 20 -12.15 -6.35 -6.73
C PHE A 20 -10.84 -5.52 -6.81
N GLY A 21 -10.89 -4.22 -6.50
CA GLY A 21 -9.68 -3.38 -6.45
C GLY A 21 -8.58 -3.86 -5.48
N SER A 22 -8.92 -4.35 -4.29
CA SER A 22 -7.92 -4.89 -3.37
C SER A 22 -7.48 -6.31 -3.77
N LEU A 23 -8.33 -7.09 -4.45
CA LEU A 23 -7.92 -8.34 -5.10
C LEU A 23 -6.88 -8.09 -6.19
N ILE A 24 -6.99 -7.04 -7.01
CA ILE A 24 -5.95 -6.69 -7.99
C ILE A 24 -4.59 -6.47 -7.32
N ALA A 25 -4.57 -5.73 -6.21
CA ALA A 25 -3.35 -5.50 -5.46
C ALA A 25 -2.78 -6.80 -4.85
N ALA A 26 -3.64 -7.65 -4.27
CA ALA A 26 -3.23 -8.94 -3.72
C ALA A 26 -2.70 -9.88 -4.81
N LEU A 27 -3.47 -10.10 -5.88
CA LEU A 27 -3.10 -11.00 -6.97
C LEU A 27 -1.86 -10.51 -7.72
N GLY A 28 -1.77 -9.24 -8.09
CA GLY A 28 -0.61 -8.73 -8.82
C GLY A 28 0.67 -8.76 -8.00
N SER A 29 0.60 -8.48 -6.69
CA SER A 29 1.77 -8.62 -5.81
C SER A 29 2.16 -10.08 -5.58
N TYR A 30 1.18 -10.99 -5.50
CA TYR A 30 1.40 -12.44 -5.39
C TYR A 30 2.07 -12.99 -6.64
N LEU A 31 1.52 -12.73 -7.82
CA LEU A 31 2.05 -13.23 -9.10
C LEU A 31 3.47 -12.71 -9.35
N GLN A 32 3.73 -11.42 -9.10
CA GLN A 32 5.08 -10.87 -9.20
C GLN A 32 6.05 -11.61 -8.26
N ALA A 33 5.67 -11.80 -6.99
CA ALA A 33 6.53 -12.48 -6.02
C ALA A 33 6.83 -13.92 -6.43
N ARG A 34 5.80 -14.69 -6.81
CA ARG A 34 5.95 -16.10 -7.20
C ARG A 34 6.70 -16.26 -8.53
N ALA A 35 6.51 -15.37 -9.49
CA ALA A 35 7.24 -15.38 -10.76
C ALA A 35 8.74 -15.10 -10.56
N GLN A 36 9.09 -14.29 -9.55
CA GLN A 36 10.47 -14.05 -9.11
C GLN A 36 10.99 -15.13 -8.15
N GLN A 37 10.25 -16.24 -7.99
CA GLN A 37 10.56 -17.33 -7.07
C GLN A 37 10.78 -16.85 -5.63
N GLY A 38 10.10 -15.78 -5.23
CA GLY A 38 10.29 -15.10 -3.95
C GLY A 38 9.22 -15.38 -2.90
N THR A 39 9.39 -14.70 -1.77
CA THR A 39 8.48 -14.69 -0.64
C THR A 39 7.36 -13.67 -0.85
N TRP A 40 6.12 -14.03 -0.53
CA TRP A 40 4.96 -13.14 -0.50
C TRP A 40 4.34 -13.12 0.89
N ARG A 41 4.43 -11.99 1.58
CA ARG A 41 3.94 -11.80 2.96
C ARG A 41 2.59 -11.11 3.00
N VAL A 42 1.87 -11.27 4.10
CA VAL A 42 0.68 -10.47 4.42
C VAL A 42 0.92 -9.67 5.70
N ARG A 43 0.47 -8.40 5.68
CA ARG A 43 0.47 -7.52 6.85
C ARG A 43 -0.88 -6.81 6.99
N ILE A 44 -1.55 -6.97 8.11
CA ILE A 44 -2.78 -6.23 8.40
C ILE A 44 -2.41 -4.83 8.90
N GLU A 45 -2.88 -3.79 8.19
CA GLU A 45 -2.67 -2.38 8.54
C GLU A 45 -3.80 -1.86 9.46
N ASP A 46 -3.94 -2.49 10.62
CA ASP A 46 -4.83 -2.17 11.75
C ASP A 46 -4.22 -1.13 12.70
N ILE A 47 -3.88 0.04 12.14
CA ILE A 47 -3.18 1.13 12.86
C ILE A 47 -4.08 2.34 13.13
N ASP A 48 -5.35 2.31 12.71
CA ASP A 48 -6.33 3.38 12.91
C ASP A 48 -7.65 2.76 13.41
N PRO A 49 -7.73 2.35 14.69
CA PRO A 49 -8.87 1.63 15.25
C PRO A 49 -10.24 2.27 14.97
N PRO A 50 -10.41 3.61 14.98
CA PRO A 50 -11.67 4.25 14.59
C PRO A 50 -12.18 3.93 13.17
N ARG A 51 -11.30 3.51 12.24
CA ARG A 51 -11.64 3.16 10.86
C ARG A 51 -11.74 1.66 10.62
N GLU A 52 -11.38 0.85 11.60
CA GLU A 52 -11.40 -0.60 11.50
C GLU A 52 -12.81 -1.14 11.68
N VAL A 53 -13.10 -2.22 10.96
CA VAL A 53 -14.37 -2.94 11.08
C VAL A 53 -14.10 -4.26 11.82
N PRO A 54 -14.74 -4.52 12.96
CA PRO A 54 -14.57 -5.79 13.69
C PRO A 54 -14.77 -7.01 12.78
N GLY A 55 -13.83 -7.95 12.83
CA GLY A 55 -13.83 -9.17 12.01
C GLY A 55 -13.42 -8.98 10.55
N ALA A 56 -13.16 -7.75 10.09
CA ALA A 56 -12.73 -7.51 8.71
C ALA A 56 -11.36 -8.10 8.40
N ALA A 57 -10.40 -8.01 9.32
CA ALA A 57 -9.08 -8.60 9.15
C ALA A 57 -9.17 -10.13 8.92
N ASP A 58 -9.92 -10.83 9.78
CA ASP A 58 -10.12 -12.28 9.64
C ASP A 58 -10.84 -12.63 8.34
N THR A 59 -11.83 -11.83 7.93
CA THR A 59 -12.52 -12.01 6.64
C THR A 59 -11.56 -11.82 5.47
N ILE A 60 -10.69 -10.81 5.51
CA ILE A 60 -9.67 -10.60 4.48
C ILE A 60 -8.76 -11.83 4.36
N LEU A 61 -8.25 -12.36 5.49
CA LEU A 61 -7.37 -13.52 5.50
C LEU A 61 -8.07 -14.77 4.92
N ARG A 62 -9.31 -15.05 5.35
CA ARG A 62 -10.12 -16.14 4.78
C ARG A 62 -10.39 -15.94 3.28
N GLN A 63 -10.63 -14.70 2.84
CA GLN A 63 -10.82 -14.41 1.42
C GLN A 63 -9.54 -14.65 0.62
N LEU A 64 -8.36 -14.32 1.16
CA LEU A 64 -7.10 -14.64 0.48
C LEU A 64 -6.92 -16.16 0.32
N GLU A 65 -7.17 -16.94 1.37
CA GLU A 65 -7.12 -18.41 1.32
C GLU A 65 -8.14 -18.98 0.32
N HIS A 66 -9.39 -18.48 0.34
CA HIS A 66 -10.44 -18.90 -0.60
C HIS A 66 -10.07 -18.66 -2.05
N TYR A 67 -9.33 -17.58 -2.32
CA TYR A 67 -8.83 -17.25 -3.66
C TYR A 67 -7.47 -17.89 -3.98
N GLY A 68 -6.95 -18.79 -3.13
CA GLY A 68 -5.68 -19.52 -3.33
C GLY A 68 -4.41 -18.68 -3.12
N LEU A 69 -4.54 -17.48 -2.54
CA LEU A 69 -3.44 -16.54 -2.32
C LEU A 69 -2.77 -16.79 -0.97
N HIS A 70 -2.02 -17.88 -0.86
CA HIS A 70 -1.34 -18.27 0.37
C HIS A 70 -0.04 -17.47 0.58
N TRP A 71 0.09 -16.89 1.77
CA TRP A 71 1.27 -16.12 2.19
C TRP A 71 2.29 -16.97 2.92
N ASP A 72 3.52 -16.47 2.95
CA ASP A 72 4.64 -17.12 3.60
C ASP A 72 4.90 -16.51 4.99
N GLY A 73 5.15 -17.39 5.96
CA GLY A 73 5.39 -17.00 7.35
C GLY A 73 4.16 -16.44 8.05
N ASP A 74 4.39 -15.82 9.20
CA ASP A 74 3.31 -15.25 10.01
C ASP A 74 2.80 -13.93 9.43
N VAL A 75 1.49 -13.69 9.59
CA VAL A 75 0.88 -12.39 9.32
C VAL A 75 1.42 -11.37 10.33
N LEU A 76 1.89 -10.22 9.83
CA LEU A 76 2.25 -9.09 10.70
C LEU A 76 1.02 -8.22 10.98
N TRP A 77 0.87 -7.77 12.22
CA TRP A 77 -0.24 -6.91 12.65
C TRP A 77 0.30 -5.57 13.12
N GLN A 78 -0.13 -4.46 12.51
CA GLN A 78 0.40 -3.13 12.86
C GLN A 78 -0.04 -2.68 14.26
N SER A 79 -1.18 -3.15 14.75
CA SER A 79 -1.62 -2.97 16.14
C SER A 79 -0.62 -3.52 17.18
N GLN A 80 0.20 -4.50 16.78
CA GLN A 80 1.23 -5.12 17.63
C GLN A 80 2.62 -4.50 17.44
N ARG A 81 2.74 -3.43 16.64
CA ARG A 81 4.03 -2.84 16.22
C ARG A 81 4.30 -1.45 16.79
N HIS A 82 3.44 -0.97 17.69
CA HIS A 82 3.54 0.37 18.27
C HIS A 82 4.89 0.67 18.93
N GLU A 83 5.56 -0.33 19.52
CA GLU A 83 6.90 -0.16 20.10
C GLU A 83 7.94 0.16 19.03
N ALA A 84 7.98 -0.61 17.94
CA ALA A 84 8.90 -0.35 16.83
C ALA A 84 8.70 1.04 16.21
N TYR A 85 7.46 1.52 16.13
CA TYR A 85 7.19 2.88 15.65
C TYR A 85 7.67 3.95 16.63
N ARG A 86 7.54 3.72 17.95
CA ARG A 86 8.10 4.62 18.97
C ARG A 86 9.62 4.67 18.89
N ASP A 87 10.28 3.53 18.71
CA ASP A 87 11.74 3.45 18.58
C ASP A 87 12.22 4.22 17.34
N ALA A 88 11.52 4.08 16.21
CA ALA A 88 11.82 4.84 15.00
C ALA A 88 11.65 6.36 15.21
N LEU A 89 10.59 6.79 15.89
CA LEU A 89 10.38 8.20 16.24
C LEU A 89 11.47 8.74 17.17
N ALA A 90 11.85 7.97 18.19
CA ALA A 90 12.92 8.33 19.12
C ALA A 90 14.27 8.44 18.40
N TRP A 91 14.56 7.52 17.49
CA TRP A 91 15.77 7.57 16.65
C TRP A 91 15.83 8.83 15.79
N LEU A 92 14.71 9.22 15.16
CA LEU A 92 14.61 10.47 14.39
C LEU A 92 14.80 11.69 15.28
N HIS A 93 14.14 11.72 16.43
CA HIS A 93 14.20 12.86 17.34
C HIS A 93 15.62 13.09 17.91
N THR A 94 16.28 12.03 18.37
CA THR A 94 17.65 12.09 18.91
C THR A 94 18.70 12.56 17.89
N ARG A 95 18.39 12.49 16.59
CA ARG A 95 19.24 12.97 15.49
C ARG A 95 18.84 14.34 14.95
N GLY A 96 17.86 15.00 15.57
CA GLY A 96 17.32 16.28 15.08
C GLY A 96 16.60 16.15 13.72
N LEU A 97 16.07 14.95 13.41
CA LEU A 97 15.37 14.64 12.17
C LEU A 97 13.84 14.71 12.33
N SER A 98 13.34 15.09 13.51
CA SER A 98 11.93 15.36 13.74
C SER A 98 11.73 16.47 14.78
N TYR A 99 10.55 17.10 14.77
CA TYR A 99 10.17 18.14 15.74
C TYR A 99 8.67 18.09 16.04
N TYR A 100 8.30 18.70 17.17
CA TYR A 100 6.93 18.80 17.63
C TYR A 100 6.22 20.02 17.02
N CYS A 101 5.06 19.77 16.42
CA CYS A 101 4.22 20.76 15.77
C CYS A 101 2.89 20.91 16.51
N THR A 102 2.63 22.11 17.04
CA THR A 102 1.41 22.46 17.77
C THR A 102 0.35 23.16 16.90
N CYS A 103 0.65 23.39 15.60
CA CYS A 103 -0.27 24.03 14.67
C CYS A 103 -1.62 23.32 14.57
N THR A 104 -2.69 24.10 14.46
CA THR A 104 -4.05 23.59 14.22
C THR A 104 -4.28 23.32 12.74
N ARG A 105 -5.24 22.43 12.42
CA ARG A 105 -5.66 22.20 11.02
C ARG A 105 -6.13 23.49 10.34
N ALA A 106 -6.84 24.37 11.06
CA ALA A 106 -7.28 25.66 10.56
C ALA A 106 -6.11 26.56 10.11
N ARG A 107 -5.00 26.59 10.86
CA ARG A 107 -3.77 27.30 10.46
C ARG A 107 -3.16 26.71 9.18
N ILE A 108 -3.09 25.38 9.07
CA ILE A 108 -2.55 24.74 7.87
C ILE A 108 -3.39 25.09 6.64
N GLN A 109 -4.72 25.11 6.79
CA GLN A 109 -5.63 25.50 5.72
C GLN A 109 -5.47 26.97 5.32
N SER A 110 -5.27 27.89 6.27
CA SER A 110 -5.09 29.32 5.97
C SER A 110 -3.82 29.64 5.18
N VAL A 111 -2.82 28.76 5.19
CA VAL A 111 -1.58 28.89 4.39
C VAL A 111 -1.60 28.07 3.10
N GLY A 112 -2.77 27.58 2.67
CA GLY A 112 -2.94 26.83 1.42
C GLY A 112 -2.86 25.32 1.56
N GLY A 113 -3.05 24.77 2.76
CA GLY A 113 -3.18 23.34 3.00
C GLY A 113 -1.87 22.54 3.08
N THR A 114 -0.75 23.15 2.70
CA THR A 114 0.61 22.57 2.85
C THR A 114 1.32 23.23 4.03
N TYR A 115 1.99 22.45 4.86
CA TYR A 115 2.71 23.02 5.99
C TYR A 115 3.92 23.87 5.57
N ASP A 116 4.09 24.99 6.27
CA ASP A 116 5.09 26.03 6.02
C ASP A 116 6.35 25.91 6.91
N GLY A 117 6.47 24.83 7.69
CA GLY A 117 7.62 24.62 8.58
C GLY A 117 7.62 25.50 9.83
N HIS A 118 6.49 26.10 10.20
CA HIS A 118 6.40 27.07 11.30
C HIS A 118 7.02 26.65 12.64
N CYS A 119 6.93 25.37 13.00
CA CYS A 119 7.42 24.85 14.27
C CYS A 119 8.85 24.28 14.17
N ARG A 120 9.49 24.30 13.00
CA ARG A 120 10.78 23.63 12.75
C ARG A 120 11.88 24.08 13.70
N SER A 121 11.89 25.37 14.08
CA SER A 121 12.85 25.96 15.01
C SER A 121 12.19 26.44 16.31
N ALA A 122 10.94 26.05 16.58
CA ALA A 122 10.17 26.55 17.72
C ALA A 122 10.46 25.81 19.04
N ASN A 123 11.15 24.65 18.99
CA ASN A 123 11.52 23.83 20.15
C ASN A 123 10.33 23.51 21.08
N ASN A 124 9.15 23.25 20.51
CA ASN A 124 7.97 22.83 21.28
C ASN A 124 8.23 21.49 21.98
N GLY A 125 7.56 21.27 23.13
CA GLY A 125 7.49 19.96 23.77
C GLY A 125 6.48 19.00 23.12
N PRO A 126 6.42 17.73 23.56
CA PRO A 126 5.51 16.71 23.02
C PRO A 126 4.03 16.94 23.37
N GLU A 127 3.75 17.78 24.37
CA GLU A 127 2.40 18.00 24.89
C GLU A 127 1.47 18.52 23.80
N ASN A 128 0.43 17.73 23.51
CA ASN A 128 -0.62 18.09 22.55
C ASN A 128 -0.07 18.51 21.16
N ALA A 129 0.99 17.85 20.71
CA ALA A 129 1.67 18.12 19.45
C ALA A 129 1.59 16.91 18.50
N ALA A 130 1.66 17.18 17.19
CA ALA A 130 2.03 16.18 16.20
C ALA A 130 3.57 16.11 16.10
N VAL A 131 4.12 15.00 15.63
CA VAL A 131 5.52 14.91 15.23
C VAL A 131 5.61 15.05 13.71
N ARG A 132 6.44 15.97 13.25
CA ARG A 132 6.76 16.16 11.83
C ARG A 132 8.21 15.80 11.56
N LEU A 133 8.45 15.28 10.36
CA LEU A 133 9.78 14.98 9.86
C LEU A 133 10.52 16.29 9.52
N VAL A 134 11.83 16.35 9.79
CA VAL A 134 12.71 17.38 9.23
C VAL A 134 13.19 16.87 7.87
N HIS A 135 12.56 17.30 6.80
CA HIS A 135 12.99 16.92 5.46
C HIS A 135 14.32 17.62 5.12
N GLN A 136 15.38 16.82 4.90
CA GLN A 136 16.71 17.30 4.51
C GLN A 136 16.91 17.26 2.99
N HIS A 137 16.59 16.12 2.37
CA HIS A 137 16.74 15.89 0.93
C HIS A 137 15.47 15.27 0.34
N PRO A 138 14.42 16.07 0.09
CA PRO A 138 13.17 15.58 -0.45
C PRO A 138 13.38 14.87 -1.79
N VAL A 139 12.79 13.70 -1.93
CA VAL A 139 12.70 12.99 -3.21
C VAL A 139 11.54 13.58 -4.02
N LEU A 140 11.78 13.89 -5.29
CA LEU A 140 10.78 14.51 -6.18
C LEU A 140 10.36 13.60 -7.34
N HIS A 141 11.12 12.54 -7.58
CA HIS A 141 10.85 11.55 -8.60
C HIS A 141 11.34 10.18 -8.16
N PHE A 142 10.80 9.13 -8.76
CA PHE A 142 11.25 7.76 -8.55
C PHE A 142 10.98 6.89 -9.78
N HIS A 143 11.77 5.82 -9.91
CA HIS A 143 11.56 4.80 -10.92
C HIS A 143 10.51 3.79 -10.44
N ASP A 144 9.43 3.68 -11.20
CA ASP A 144 8.47 2.59 -11.10
C ASP A 144 8.75 1.56 -12.20
N ARG A 145 8.89 0.27 -11.84
CA ARG A 145 9.28 -0.76 -12.80
C ARG A 145 8.23 -1.05 -13.89
N LEU A 146 6.98 -0.60 -13.69
CA LEU A 146 5.93 -0.69 -14.69
C LEU A 146 5.73 0.63 -15.43
N ARG A 147 5.78 1.76 -14.71
CA ARG A 147 5.41 3.08 -15.24
C ARG A 147 6.58 3.96 -15.68
N GLY A 148 7.82 3.52 -15.44
CA GLY A 148 9.02 4.30 -15.70
C GLY A 148 9.25 5.40 -14.65
N GLU A 149 9.90 6.49 -15.05
CA GLU A 149 10.14 7.63 -14.17
C GLU A 149 8.86 8.41 -13.87
N LEU A 150 8.51 8.54 -12.59
CA LEU A 150 7.36 9.31 -12.12
C LEU A 150 7.83 10.53 -11.33
N TYR A 151 7.20 11.68 -11.58
CA TYR A 151 7.49 12.96 -10.93
C TYR A 151 6.31 13.32 -10.02
N ALA A 152 6.60 13.62 -8.76
CA ALA A 152 5.59 14.01 -7.78
C ALA A 152 5.33 15.53 -7.79
N ASP A 153 4.19 15.94 -7.24
CA ASP A 153 3.97 17.35 -6.89
C ASP A 153 5.05 17.82 -5.91
N GLU A 154 5.78 18.87 -6.28
CA GLU A 154 6.92 19.34 -5.49
C GLU A 154 6.51 19.88 -4.13
N LYS A 155 5.34 20.52 -4.00
CA LYS A 155 4.89 21.09 -2.73
C LYS A 155 4.62 19.98 -1.73
N LEU A 156 3.91 18.93 -2.17
CA LEU A 156 3.66 17.73 -1.39
C LEU A 156 4.96 17.02 -1.03
N ALA A 157 5.85 16.83 -2.00
CA ALA A 157 7.09 16.09 -1.81
C ALA A 157 8.07 16.78 -0.83
N ARG A 158 8.10 18.12 -0.83
CA ARG A 158 8.99 18.93 0.02
C ARG A 158 8.44 19.21 1.42
N GLU A 159 7.16 18.94 1.68
CA GLU A 159 6.56 19.20 3.00
C GLU A 159 7.24 18.38 4.10
N ASP A 160 7.53 19.03 5.24
CA ASP A 160 7.82 18.37 6.53
C ASP A 160 6.54 17.65 7.01
N PHE A 161 6.27 16.46 6.46
CA PHE A 161 5.00 15.75 6.68
C PHE A 161 4.91 15.11 8.08
N ILE A 162 3.67 14.83 8.50
CA ILE A 162 3.37 14.22 9.81
C ILE A 162 3.81 12.76 9.82
N ILE A 163 4.56 12.38 10.86
CA ILE A 163 4.98 10.99 11.16
C ILE A 163 4.29 10.42 12.41
N HIS A 164 3.78 11.28 13.29
CA HIS A 164 2.91 10.92 14.41
C HIS A 164 1.84 11.99 14.58
N ARG A 165 0.57 11.59 14.56
CA ARG A 165 -0.57 12.52 14.61
C ARG A 165 -0.78 13.02 16.03
N ARG A 166 -1.37 14.22 16.15
CA ARG A 166 -1.71 14.85 17.43
C ARG A 166 -2.73 14.05 18.26
N ASP A 167 -3.55 13.23 17.62
CA ASP A 167 -4.49 12.31 18.27
C ASP A 167 -3.83 10.98 18.73
N GLY A 168 -2.50 10.87 18.62
CA GLY A 168 -1.73 9.73 19.12
C GLY A 168 -1.53 8.60 18.10
N LEU A 169 -2.17 8.67 16.93
CA LEU A 169 -2.04 7.64 15.90
C LEU A 169 -0.75 7.81 15.08
N PHE A 170 -0.05 6.71 14.80
CA PHE A 170 1.11 6.71 13.91
C PHE A 170 0.69 7.00 12.47
N ALA A 171 1.50 7.77 11.74
CA ALA A 171 1.20 8.06 10.34
C ALA A 171 1.51 6.84 9.46
N TYR A 172 0.68 6.63 8.44
CA TYR A 172 0.86 5.57 7.44
C TYR A 172 2.29 5.55 6.85
N ASN A 173 2.83 6.70 6.44
CA ASN A 173 4.16 6.79 5.85
C ASN A 173 5.29 6.31 6.79
N LEU A 174 5.14 6.50 8.10
CA LEU A 174 6.11 5.99 9.08
C LEU A 174 5.96 4.47 9.20
N ALA A 175 4.74 4.01 9.50
CA ALA A 175 4.48 2.60 9.79
C ALA A 175 4.84 1.69 8.60
N VAL A 176 4.46 2.08 7.38
CA VAL A 176 4.75 1.30 6.18
C VAL A 176 6.25 1.15 5.92
N VAL A 177 7.05 2.20 6.13
CA VAL A 177 8.50 2.18 5.93
C VAL A 177 9.19 1.34 6.99
N VAL A 178 8.79 1.49 8.26
CA VAL A 178 9.34 0.70 9.38
C VAL A 178 9.03 -0.78 9.20
N ASP A 179 7.81 -1.14 8.82
CA ASP A 179 7.42 -2.54 8.67
C ASP A 179 7.93 -3.19 7.38
N ASP A 180 7.94 -2.47 6.26
CA ASP A 180 8.52 -2.99 5.02
C ASP A 180 10.03 -3.23 5.21
N HIS A 181 10.75 -2.34 5.91
CA HIS A 181 12.14 -2.59 6.28
C HIS A 181 12.30 -3.79 7.22
N PHE A 182 11.48 -3.87 8.28
CA PHE A 182 11.51 -4.97 9.25
C PHE A 182 11.23 -6.34 8.61
N GLN A 183 10.29 -6.42 7.66
CA GLN A 183 9.97 -7.65 6.94
C GLN A 183 10.94 -7.95 5.79
N GLY A 184 11.92 -7.08 5.53
CA GLY A 184 12.91 -7.22 4.46
C GLY A 184 12.31 -7.09 3.06
N ILE A 185 11.22 -6.33 2.90
CA ILE A 185 10.55 -6.16 1.60
C ILE A 185 11.51 -5.56 0.59
N THR A 186 11.68 -6.23 -0.55
CA THR A 186 12.58 -5.83 -1.63
C THR A 186 11.84 -5.12 -2.76
N GLU A 187 10.57 -5.43 -2.97
CA GLU A 187 9.71 -4.79 -3.97
C GLU A 187 8.28 -4.61 -3.46
N ILE A 188 7.76 -3.39 -3.62
CA ILE A 188 6.41 -2.99 -3.24
C ILE A 188 5.56 -2.94 -4.50
N VAL A 189 4.70 -3.95 -4.66
CA VAL A 189 3.66 -3.99 -5.68
C VAL A 189 2.31 -3.61 -5.05
N ARG A 190 1.71 -2.49 -5.46
CA ARG A 190 0.48 -1.94 -4.86
C ARG A 190 -0.35 -1.14 -5.86
N GLY A 191 -1.54 -0.68 -5.47
CA GLY A 191 -2.41 0.13 -6.34
C GLY A 191 -1.85 1.53 -6.64
N ALA A 192 -2.19 2.07 -7.82
CA ALA A 192 -1.72 3.38 -8.27
C ALA A 192 -2.24 4.59 -7.47
N ASP A 193 -3.22 4.39 -6.58
CA ASP A 193 -3.63 5.39 -5.60
C ASP A 193 -2.52 5.74 -4.58
N LEU A 194 -1.49 4.91 -4.48
CA LEU A 194 -0.37 5.09 -3.57
C LEU A 194 0.90 5.61 -4.28
N ILE A 195 0.79 6.08 -5.53
CA ILE A 195 1.91 6.68 -6.27
C ILE A 195 2.45 7.92 -5.54
N GLU A 196 1.60 8.92 -5.27
CA GLU A 196 2.02 10.19 -4.66
C GLU A 196 2.79 10.04 -3.32
N PRO A 197 2.33 9.23 -2.33
CA PRO A 197 3.06 9.09 -1.08
C PRO A 197 4.42 8.36 -1.22
N THR A 198 4.71 7.72 -2.36
CA THR A 198 5.96 6.97 -2.57
C THR A 198 7.20 7.83 -2.36
N VAL A 199 7.22 9.06 -2.88
CA VAL A 199 8.41 9.93 -2.73
C VAL A 199 8.68 10.31 -1.27
N ARG A 200 7.63 10.45 -0.45
CA ARG A 200 7.76 10.68 1.00
C ARG A 200 8.33 9.45 1.71
N GLN A 201 7.87 8.26 1.30
CA GLN A 201 8.37 6.99 1.85
C GLN A 201 9.84 6.76 1.47
N ILE A 202 10.23 7.00 0.22
CA ILE A 202 11.64 6.91 -0.21
C ILE A 202 12.50 7.93 0.55
N SER A 203 12.01 9.15 0.74
CA SER A 203 12.72 10.16 1.53
C SER A 203 12.98 9.68 2.96
N LEU A 204 11.99 9.01 3.57
CA LEU A 204 12.10 8.43 4.90
C LEU A 204 13.09 7.24 4.95
N TYR A 205 13.05 6.32 3.97
CA TYR A 205 14.06 5.26 3.82
C TYR A 205 15.48 5.83 3.76
N ARG A 206 15.70 6.84 2.91
CA ARG A 206 17.01 7.50 2.77
C ARG A 206 17.46 8.16 4.06
N GLN A 207 16.54 8.78 4.80
CA GLN A 207 16.84 9.45 6.05
C GLN A 207 17.16 8.47 7.19
N PHE A 208 16.56 7.29 7.20
CA PHE A 208 16.97 6.19 8.08
C PHE A 208 18.28 5.52 7.66
N GLY A 209 18.77 5.77 6.44
CA GLY A 209 19.92 5.08 5.87
C GLY A 209 19.61 3.62 5.48
N TRP A 210 18.34 3.32 5.19
CA TRP A 210 17.88 1.98 4.83
C TRP A 210 17.86 1.78 3.31
N PRO A 211 18.01 0.52 2.83
CA PRO A 211 17.84 0.22 1.41
C PRO A 211 16.43 0.56 0.95
N VAL A 212 16.32 1.26 -0.18
CA VAL A 212 15.03 1.62 -0.79
C VAL A 212 14.54 0.43 -1.61
N PRO A 213 13.30 -0.07 -1.41
CA PRO A 213 12.75 -1.14 -2.20
C PRO A 213 12.43 -0.68 -3.63
N GLN A 214 12.25 -1.64 -4.54
CA GLN A 214 11.69 -1.38 -5.86
C GLN A 214 10.18 -1.13 -5.76
N TYR A 215 9.59 -0.45 -6.74
CA TYR A 215 8.17 -0.10 -6.74
C TYR A 215 7.50 -0.49 -8.07
N VAL A 216 6.26 -1.00 -7.95
CA VAL A 216 5.32 -1.23 -9.05
C VAL A 216 3.94 -0.75 -8.63
N HIS A 217 3.36 0.17 -9.39
CA HIS A 217 2.01 0.66 -9.15
C HIS A 217 1.01 0.11 -10.16
N LEU A 218 0.23 -0.88 -9.72
CA LEU A 218 -0.80 -1.54 -10.50
C LEU A 218 -1.98 -0.60 -10.84
N PRO A 219 -2.65 -0.84 -11.97
CA PRO A 219 -3.84 -0.08 -12.37
C PRO A 219 -4.94 -0.05 -11.31
N LEU A 220 -5.66 1.07 -11.21
CA LEU A 220 -6.84 1.20 -10.37
C LEU A 220 -8.07 0.63 -11.05
N ALA A 221 -8.81 -0.22 -10.34
CA ALA A 221 -10.13 -0.65 -10.78
C ALA A 221 -11.13 0.48 -10.52
N LEU A 222 -11.82 0.94 -11.57
CA LEU A 222 -12.82 2.01 -11.52
C LEU A 222 -14.24 1.45 -11.66
N ASN A 223 -15.24 2.12 -11.08
CA ASN A 223 -16.65 1.85 -11.35
C ASN A 223 -17.10 2.53 -12.66
N ALA A 224 -18.34 2.31 -13.11
CA ALA A 224 -18.84 2.89 -14.37
C ALA A 224 -18.85 4.43 -14.39
N GLN A 225 -18.84 5.08 -13.22
CA GLN A 225 -18.77 6.53 -13.10
C GLN A 225 -17.32 7.05 -13.13
N GLY A 226 -16.33 6.18 -13.34
CA GLY A 226 -14.91 6.52 -13.32
C GLY A 226 -14.33 6.70 -11.92
N ASN A 227 -15.11 6.44 -10.86
CA ASN A 227 -14.63 6.54 -9.48
C ASN A 227 -13.86 5.28 -9.10
N LYS A 228 -12.79 5.45 -8.32
CA LYS A 228 -12.02 4.32 -7.76
C LYS A 228 -12.93 3.36 -7.02
N LEU A 229 -12.86 2.06 -7.33
CA LEU A 229 -13.50 1.03 -6.53
C LEU A 229 -12.86 1.02 -5.15
N SER A 230 -13.64 1.45 -4.17
CA SER A 230 -13.31 1.46 -2.76
C SER A 230 -14.57 1.24 -1.95
N LYS A 231 -14.43 0.87 -0.68
CA LYS A 231 -15.58 0.73 0.23
C LYS A 231 -16.37 2.03 0.38
N GLN A 232 -15.69 3.17 0.39
CA GLN A 232 -16.33 4.50 0.43
C GLN A 232 -17.23 4.74 -0.79
N ASN A 233 -16.91 4.11 -1.92
CA ASN A 233 -17.69 4.18 -3.15
C ASN A 233 -18.61 2.95 -3.35
N HIS A 234 -18.99 2.28 -2.25
CA HIS A 234 -19.88 1.12 -2.24
C HIS A 234 -19.44 -0.04 -3.16
N ALA A 235 -18.12 -0.27 -3.28
CA ALA A 235 -17.61 -1.41 -4.02
C ALA A 235 -18.16 -2.72 -3.41
N PRO A 236 -18.71 -3.65 -4.23
CA PRO A 236 -19.20 -4.91 -3.73
C PRO A 236 -18.06 -5.75 -3.16
N ALA A 237 -18.37 -6.48 -2.10
CA ALA A 237 -17.50 -7.51 -1.56
C ALA A 237 -17.16 -8.57 -2.62
N LEU A 238 -16.02 -9.24 -2.44
CA LEU A 238 -15.70 -10.42 -3.24
C LEU A 238 -16.77 -11.52 -3.04
N PRO A 239 -17.22 -12.19 -4.12
CA PRO A 239 -18.16 -13.30 -3.98
C PRO A 239 -17.58 -14.44 -3.13
N GLY A 240 -18.42 -15.02 -2.26
CA GLY A 240 -18.09 -16.21 -1.47
C GLY A 240 -18.32 -17.55 -2.19
N GLY A 241 -18.76 -17.51 -3.45
CA GLY A 241 -18.95 -18.69 -4.30
C GLY A 241 -17.65 -19.12 -5.00
N ASP A 242 -17.76 -19.75 -6.17
CA ASP A 242 -16.60 -20.15 -6.98
C ASP A 242 -15.70 -18.93 -7.29
N PRO A 243 -14.43 -18.92 -6.82
CA PRO A 243 -13.52 -17.79 -7.02
C PRO A 243 -12.93 -17.74 -8.44
N ARG A 244 -12.95 -18.85 -9.18
CA ARG A 244 -12.25 -18.97 -10.48
C ARG A 244 -12.68 -17.93 -11.53
N PRO A 245 -13.98 -17.61 -11.73
CA PRO A 245 -14.39 -16.56 -12.66
C PRO A 245 -13.83 -15.17 -12.29
N ILE A 246 -13.71 -14.90 -10.99
CA ILE A 246 -13.21 -13.61 -10.49
C ILE A 246 -11.69 -13.53 -10.63
N ILE A 247 -10.97 -14.64 -10.42
CA ILE A 247 -9.52 -14.71 -10.71
C ILE A 247 -9.26 -14.52 -12.20
N ILE A 248 -10.00 -15.20 -13.08
CA ILE A 248 -9.91 -15.00 -14.54
C ILE A 248 -10.12 -13.53 -14.90
N ARG A 249 -11.13 -12.89 -14.32
CA ARG A 249 -11.39 -11.47 -14.57
C ARG A 249 -10.28 -10.56 -14.04
N ALA A 250 -9.67 -10.90 -12.91
CA ALA A 250 -8.53 -10.16 -12.36
C ALA A 250 -7.27 -10.33 -13.24
N LEU A 251 -7.02 -11.52 -13.79
CA LEU A 251 -5.95 -11.77 -14.77
C LEU A 251 -6.17 -10.97 -16.05
N GLN A 252 -7.39 -10.98 -16.60
CA GLN A 252 -7.76 -10.15 -17.76
C GLN A 252 -7.58 -8.66 -17.49
N PHE A 253 -7.96 -8.18 -16.30
CA PHE A 253 -7.75 -6.79 -15.89
C PHE A 253 -6.27 -6.41 -15.85
N LEU A 254 -5.41 -7.32 -15.40
CA LEU A 254 -3.96 -7.18 -15.42
C LEU A 254 -3.35 -7.48 -16.80
N ASN A 255 -4.17 -7.69 -17.83
CA ASN A 255 -3.77 -8.07 -19.19
C ASN A 255 -2.81 -9.28 -19.22
N GLN A 256 -3.09 -10.27 -18.38
CA GLN A 256 -2.39 -11.54 -18.32
C GLN A 256 -3.16 -12.62 -19.09
N SER A 257 -2.46 -13.65 -19.55
CA SER A 257 -3.09 -14.79 -20.21
C SER A 257 -4.11 -15.46 -19.26
N ALA A 258 -5.35 -15.56 -19.72
CA ALA A 258 -6.45 -16.20 -19.01
C ALA A 258 -7.07 -17.27 -19.92
N THR A 259 -7.18 -18.51 -19.45
CA THR A 259 -7.82 -19.59 -20.22
C THR A 259 -9.34 -19.44 -20.21
N ASN A 260 -9.98 -19.79 -21.33
CA ASN A 260 -11.44 -19.87 -21.41
C ASN A 260 -11.99 -21.18 -20.80
N GLU A 261 -11.13 -22.17 -20.59
CA GLU A 261 -11.45 -23.52 -20.05
C GLU A 261 -11.13 -23.59 -18.55
N TRP A 262 -11.35 -22.51 -17.81
CA TRP A 262 -11.06 -22.43 -16.37
C TRP A 262 -11.93 -23.36 -15.53
N GLN A 263 -13.06 -23.82 -16.05
CA GLN A 263 -13.98 -24.75 -15.40
C GLN A 263 -13.31 -26.10 -15.10
N ASP A 264 -12.37 -26.50 -15.95
CA ASP A 264 -11.64 -27.76 -15.85
C ASP A 264 -10.39 -27.65 -14.95
N LEU A 265 -10.07 -26.44 -14.47
CA LEU A 265 -8.94 -26.18 -13.58
C LEU A 265 -9.39 -25.99 -12.13
N SER A 266 -8.54 -26.46 -11.21
CA SER A 266 -8.59 -26.05 -9.82
C SER A 266 -8.10 -24.59 -9.67
N VAL A 267 -8.39 -23.96 -8.53
CA VAL A 267 -7.86 -22.62 -8.21
C VAL A 267 -6.33 -22.62 -8.22
N ASP A 268 -5.72 -23.65 -7.63
CA ASP A 268 -4.27 -23.81 -7.55
C ASP A 268 -3.63 -23.94 -8.93
N ASP A 269 -4.20 -24.75 -9.83
CA ASP A 269 -3.65 -24.93 -11.17
C ASP A 269 -3.80 -23.68 -12.02
N LEU A 270 -4.91 -22.95 -11.84
CA LEU A 270 -5.12 -21.65 -12.47
C LEU A 270 -4.08 -20.62 -12.01
N LEU A 271 -3.79 -20.55 -10.71
CA LEU A 271 -2.76 -19.66 -10.18
C LEU A 271 -1.33 -20.09 -10.57
N LYS A 272 -1.02 -21.40 -10.57
CA LYS A 272 0.27 -21.91 -11.06
C LYS A 272 0.50 -21.51 -12.52
N ASN A 273 -0.52 -21.66 -13.37
CA ASN A 273 -0.46 -21.24 -14.76
C ASN A 273 -0.29 -19.72 -14.88
N ALA A 274 -0.99 -18.93 -14.06
CA ALA A 274 -0.84 -17.48 -14.03
C ALA A 274 0.57 -17.04 -13.61
N VAL A 275 1.17 -17.69 -12.61
CA VAL A 275 2.55 -17.44 -12.19
C VAL A 275 3.53 -17.75 -13.32
N ALA A 276 3.39 -18.91 -13.97
CA ALA A 276 4.28 -19.33 -15.05
C ALA A 276 4.24 -18.40 -16.28
N ASN A 277 3.10 -17.74 -16.52
CA ASN A 277 2.89 -16.84 -17.65
C ASN A 277 2.90 -15.35 -17.25
N TRP A 278 3.22 -15.03 -16.00
CA TRP A 278 3.18 -13.65 -15.50
C TRP A 278 4.19 -12.78 -16.25
N THR A 279 3.70 -11.69 -16.83
CA THR A 279 4.52 -10.70 -17.52
C THR A 279 4.15 -9.31 -17.02
N LEU A 280 5.02 -8.72 -16.20
CA LEU A 280 4.83 -7.37 -15.66
C LEU A 280 4.63 -6.33 -16.78
N ALA A 281 5.40 -6.43 -17.87
CA ALA A 281 5.31 -5.50 -19.00
C ALA A 281 3.95 -5.48 -19.70
N ASN A 282 3.13 -6.53 -19.53
CA ASN A 282 1.78 -6.57 -20.11
C ASN A 282 0.77 -5.79 -19.28
N VAL A 283 1.04 -5.56 -17.99
CA VAL A 283 0.10 -4.90 -17.07
C VAL A 283 -0.22 -3.48 -17.59
N PRO A 284 -1.49 -3.10 -17.71
CA PRO A 284 -1.85 -1.81 -18.28
C PRO A 284 -1.53 -0.66 -17.31
N ILE A 285 -1.01 0.44 -17.87
CA ILE A 285 -0.69 1.66 -17.12
C ILE A 285 -1.97 2.48 -16.82
N ALA A 286 -2.94 2.46 -17.74
CA ALA A 286 -4.27 3.05 -17.58
C ALA A 286 -5.33 1.99 -17.89
N VAL A 287 -6.45 1.97 -17.16
CA VAL A 287 -7.56 1.05 -17.46
C VAL A 287 -8.72 1.85 -18.01
N ASP A 288 -9.19 1.46 -19.19
CA ASP A 288 -10.51 1.84 -19.65
C ASP A 288 -11.58 1.28 -18.68
N VAL A 289 -12.58 2.10 -18.39
CA VAL A 289 -13.58 1.89 -17.33
C VAL A 289 -14.24 0.50 -17.41
N ASN A 290 -14.10 -0.31 -16.35
CA ASN A 290 -14.58 -1.69 -16.30
C ASN A 290 -16.09 -1.72 -15.94
N THR A 291 -16.95 -2.08 -16.91
CA THR A 291 -18.41 -1.99 -16.78
C THR A 291 -19.05 -3.06 -15.89
N ALA A 292 -18.44 -4.24 -15.73
CA ALA A 292 -19.13 -5.38 -15.11
C ALA A 292 -19.06 -5.46 -13.56
N PHE A 293 -18.59 -4.41 -12.87
CA PHE A 293 -18.72 -4.27 -11.39
C PHE A 293 -19.44 -2.99 -10.98
N SER A 294 -19.93 -2.20 -11.94
CA SER A 294 -20.84 -1.12 -11.62
C SER A 294 -22.20 -1.76 -11.38
N ASN A 295 -22.76 -1.55 -10.19
CA ASN A 295 -24.17 -1.79 -9.94
C ASN A 295 -24.98 -0.79 -10.78
N ALA A 296 -25.12 -1.09 -12.07
CA ALA A 296 -26.16 -0.54 -12.91
C ALA A 296 -27.34 -1.51 -12.79
N SER A 297 -28.33 -1.05 -12.03
CA SER A 297 -29.57 -1.75 -11.69
C SER A 297 -30.22 -2.45 -12.89
N ARG A 298 -30.64 -3.70 -12.68
CA ARG A 298 -31.97 -4.14 -13.17
C ARG A 298 -33.00 -3.77 -12.12
#